data_AF-A0A1Y3EDZ6-F1
#
_entry.id   AF-A0A1Y3EDZ6-F1
#
_cell.length_a   1.000
_cell.length_b   1.000
_cell.length_c   1.000
_cell.angle_alpha   90.00
_cell.angle_beta   90.00
_cell.angle_gamma   90.00
#
_symmetry.space_group_name_H-M   'P 1'
#
loop_
_entity.id
_entity.type
_entity.pdbx_description
1 polymer ?
#
loop_
_entity_poly.entity_id
_entity_poly.type
_entity_poly.pdbx_seq_one_letter_code
_entity_poly.pdbx_strand_id
1 'polypeptide(L)'
;MEAKLRESPFLNRQAKASPSELRMTVKHHLVHVQLLIQQLDKVGPMKAKEAEALRKITEEIQILKLITKLSDDHLCLPSVSDILGDLDTSVELQNIWLAACCKANRYLLPLLQLSNEISQLYGTSICSYYPGLLDKVMASMRHMLTDESTWLPHEVTVFQFVGFFKDQHLSVFMEYLSHETWINEGLKSRNIKEIRITLDRLKQLNTLPPTNCLRYTAMLLVDEQSELYSASENYLHSIDNNSTREEMINQYIAILEHDDPMSRRGACRALALLNAQNAIELLVFLSSHDHNPMVRNEARNSLFKFGISKL
;
A
#
# COMPACT_ATOMS: atom_id res chain seq x y z
N MET A 1 -63.51 15.03 23.92
CA MET A 1 -62.79 15.55 22.74
C MET A 1 -61.33 15.19 22.94
N GLU A 2 -60.99 13.93 22.65
CA GLU A 2 -59.65 13.37 22.89
C GLU A 2 -58.80 13.58 21.64
N ALA A 3 -57.76 14.39 21.76
CA ALA A 3 -56.80 14.61 20.69
C ALA A 3 -55.88 13.39 20.58
N LYS A 4 -56.09 12.57 19.54
CA LYS A 4 -55.11 11.61 19.05
C LYS A 4 -53.84 12.37 18.65
N LEU A 5 -52.81 12.28 19.47
CA LEU A 5 -51.43 12.59 19.06
C LEU A 5 -51.09 11.68 17.87
N ARG A 6 -50.98 12.29 16.68
CA ARG A 6 -50.40 11.65 15.50
C ARG A 6 -48.97 11.27 15.84
N GLU A 7 -48.68 9.98 15.89
CA GLU A 7 -47.32 9.48 15.81
C GLU A 7 -46.67 9.99 14.52
N SER A 8 -45.49 10.59 14.65
CA SER A 8 -44.65 11.00 13.53
C SER A 8 -44.21 9.76 12.74
N PRO A 9 -44.30 9.75 11.40
CA PRO A 9 -43.89 8.60 10.58
C PRO A 9 -42.36 8.48 10.43
N PHE A 10 -41.58 9.34 11.09
CA PHE A 10 -40.12 9.31 11.06
C PHE A 10 -39.51 8.89 12.41
N LEU A 11 -39.95 7.75 12.94
CA LEU A 11 -39.10 6.95 13.81
C LEU A 11 -38.14 6.17 12.91
N ASN A 12 -37.10 6.85 12.44
CA ASN A 12 -35.98 6.23 11.74
C ASN A 12 -35.19 5.40 12.77
N ARG A 13 -35.74 4.25 13.18
CA ARG A 13 -34.96 3.21 13.86
C ARG A 13 -33.98 2.69 12.82
N GLN A 14 -32.84 3.37 12.66
CA GLN A 14 -31.70 2.76 11.98
C GLN A 14 -31.48 1.39 12.64
N ALA A 15 -31.60 0.33 11.85
CA ALA A 15 -31.47 -1.02 12.38
C ALA A 15 -30.09 -1.14 13.04
N LYS A 16 -30.05 -1.45 14.34
CA LYS A 16 -28.78 -1.62 15.08
C LYS A 16 -27.96 -2.76 14.47
N ALA A 17 -26.64 -2.69 14.60
CA ALA A 17 -25.78 -3.74 14.08
C ALA A 17 -26.02 -5.02 14.89
N SER A 18 -25.93 -6.18 14.25
CA SER A 18 -26.15 -7.45 14.95
C SER A 18 -24.88 -7.86 15.71
N PRO A 19 -24.99 -8.63 16.80
CA PRO A 19 -23.83 -9.23 17.46
C PRO A 19 -22.96 -10.08 16.53
N SER A 20 -23.52 -10.60 15.43
CA SER A 20 -22.75 -11.33 14.42
C SER A 20 -21.82 -10.42 13.62
N GLU A 21 -22.23 -9.19 13.30
CA GLU A 21 -21.37 -8.20 12.62
C GLU A 21 -20.13 -7.93 13.45
N LEU A 22 -20.29 -7.61 14.74
CA LEU A 22 -19.17 -7.36 15.65
C LEU A 22 -18.21 -8.56 15.71
N ARG A 23 -18.73 -9.80 15.82
CA ARG A 23 -17.89 -11.01 15.84
C ARG A 23 -17.09 -11.19 14.55
N MET A 24 -17.70 -10.92 13.39
CA MET A 24 -17.02 -11.01 12.10
C MET A 24 -15.94 -9.93 11.96
N THR A 25 -16.23 -8.70 12.37
CA THR A 25 -15.24 -7.61 12.43
C THR A 25 -14.05 -7.96 13.32
N VAL A 26 -14.29 -8.48 14.53
CA VAL A 26 -13.20 -8.91 15.43
C VAL A 26 -12.39 -10.05 14.79
N LYS A 27 -13.05 -11.06 14.24
CA LYS A 27 -12.38 -12.20 13.60
C LYS A 27 -11.49 -11.74 12.44
N HIS A 28 -11.98 -10.82 11.62
CA HIS A 28 -11.23 -10.23 10.51
C HIS A 28 -9.87 -9.69 10.99
N HIS A 29 -9.90 -8.79 11.97
CA HIS A 29 -8.69 -8.19 12.55
C HIS A 29 -7.76 -9.21 13.23
N LEU A 30 -8.31 -10.17 13.98
CA LEU A 30 -7.48 -11.20 14.63
C LEU A 30 -6.77 -12.11 13.63
N VAL A 31 -7.39 -12.40 12.48
CA VAL A 31 -6.73 -13.15 11.40
C VAL A 31 -5.56 -12.35 10.82
N HIS A 32 -5.71 -11.05 10.63
CA HIS A 32 -4.61 -10.20 10.18
C HIS A 32 -3.45 -10.20 11.16
N VAL A 33 -3.74 -9.97 12.45
CA VAL A 33 -2.73 -9.98 13.52
C VAL A 33 -1.99 -11.31 13.55
N GLN A 34 -2.70 -12.44 13.42
CA GLN A 34 -2.08 -13.75 13.36
C GLN A 34 -1.08 -13.87 12.20
N LEU A 35 -1.46 -13.41 10.99
CA LEU A 35 -0.60 -13.45 9.81
C LEU A 35 0.62 -12.53 9.96
N LEU A 36 0.45 -11.34 10.54
CA LEU A 36 1.55 -10.40 10.81
C LEU A 36 2.54 -10.96 11.84
N ILE A 37 2.05 -11.60 12.90
CA ILE A 37 2.91 -12.27 13.90
C ILE A 37 3.73 -13.39 13.23
N GLN A 38 3.13 -14.18 12.34
CA GLN A 38 3.86 -15.22 11.59
C GLN A 38 4.98 -14.66 10.70
N GLN A 39 4.88 -13.39 10.27
CA GLN A 39 5.98 -12.75 9.53
C GLN A 39 7.18 -12.40 10.41
N LEU A 40 6.96 -12.18 11.71
CA LEU A 40 8.03 -11.85 12.66
C LEU A 40 8.92 -13.06 13.02
N ASP A 41 8.48 -14.28 12.72
CA ASP A 41 9.26 -15.51 12.98
C ASP A 41 10.46 -15.67 12.03
N LYS A 42 10.62 -14.78 11.05
CA LYS A 42 11.73 -14.83 10.09
C LYS A 42 13.03 -14.33 10.75
N VAL A 43 14.05 -15.20 10.74
CA VAL A 43 15.39 -14.88 11.26
C VAL A 43 16.30 -14.42 10.12
N GLY A 44 16.93 -13.26 10.28
CA GLY A 44 17.90 -12.73 9.32
C GLY A 44 18.27 -11.27 9.60
N PRO A 45 19.25 -10.74 8.85
CA PRO A 45 19.67 -9.34 8.98
C PRO A 45 18.73 -8.36 8.26
N MET A 46 17.82 -8.87 7.43
CA MET A 46 16.81 -8.05 6.74
C MET A 46 15.68 -7.68 7.70
N LYS A 47 15.31 -6.40 7.74
CA LYS A 47 14.40 -5.84 8.76
C LYS A 47 13.21 -5.05 8.22
N ALA A 48 13.08 -4.87 6.91
CA ALA A 48 12.01 -4.09 6.33
C ALA A 48 10.64 -4.78 6.48
N LYS A 49 10.55 -6.08 6.23
CA LYS A 49 9.30 -6.84 6.47
C LYS A 49 8.95 -6.92 7.95
N GLU A 50 9.94 -7.06 8.83
CA GLU A 50 9.74 -7.03 10.29
C GLU A 50 9.17 -5.67 10.73
N ALA A 51 9.80 -4.57 10.33
CA ALA A 51 9.36 -3.21 10.66
C ALA A 51 7.93 -2.93 10.15
N GLU A 52 7.62 -3.37 8.92
CA GLU A 52 6.29 -3.21 8.35
C GLU A 52 5.22 -4.04 9.09
N ALA A 53 5.54 -5.28 9.47
CA ALA A 53 4.66 -6.11 10.27
C ALA A 53 4.38 -5.49 11.65
N LEU A 54 5.41 -4.95 12.31
CA LEU A 54 5.27 -4.27 13.60
C LEU A 54 4.41 -2.99 13.50
N ARG A 55 4.58 -2.21 12.43
CA ARG A 55 3.76 -1.02 12.14
C ARG A 55 2.30 -1.41 12.01
N LYS A 56 1.99 -2.42 11.19
CA LYS A 56 0.62 -2.92 10.97
C LYS A 56 0.01 -3.54 12.23
N ILE A 57 0.77 -4.29 13.02
CA ILE A 57 0.31 -4.80 14.33
C ILE A 57 -0.07 -3.63 15.25
N THR A 58 0.70 -2.56 15.23
CA THR A 58 0.39 -1.36 16.03
C THR A 58 -0.93 -0.73 15.60
N GLU A 59 -1.21 -0.66 14.30
CA GLU A 59 -2.48 -0.17 13.75
C GLU A 59 -3.65 -1.08 14.13
N GLU A 60 -3.48 -2.40 13.99
CA GLU A 60 -4.46 -3.41 14.40
C GLU A 60 -4.80 -3.32 15.90
N ILE A 61 -3.81 -3.07 16.76
CA ILE A 61 -4.03 -2.86 18.20
C ILE A 61 -4.93 -1.64 18.44
N GLN A 62 -4.73 -0.54 17.72
CA GLN A 62 -5.60 0.65 17.87
C GLN A 62 -7.03 0.34 17.42
N ILE A 63 -7.19 -0.38 16.31
CA ILE A 63 -8.51 -0.80 15.81
C ILE A 63 -9.20 -1.72 16.82
N LEU A 64 -8.50 -2.73 17.33
CA LEU A 64 -9.07 -3.66 18.32
C LEU A 64 -9.48 -2.95 19.61
N LYS A 65 -8.73 -1.93 20.07
CA LYS A 65 -9.14 -1.08 21.21
C LYS A 65 -10.42 -0.32 20.93
N LEU A 66 -10.62 0.20 19.72
CA LEU A 66 -11.87 0.85 19.33
C LEU A 66 -13.02 -0.15 19.36
N ILE A 67 -12.83 -1.35 18.80
CA ILE A 67 -13.83 -2.42 18.77
C ILE A 67 -14.19 -2.88 20.19
N THR A 68 -13.23 -2.98 21.12
CA THR A 68 -13.51 -3.35 22.52
C THR A 68 -14.45 -2.35 23.19
N LYS A 69 -14.27 -1.04 22.99
CA LYS A 69 -15.17 -0.01 23.54
C LYS A 69 -16.61 -0.16 23.03
N LEU A 70 -16.79 -0.61 21.78
CA LEU A 70 -18.12 -0.88 21.23
C LEU A 70 -18.80 -2.08 21.91
N SER A 71 -17.99 -3.00 22.44
CA SER A 71 -18.50 -4.20 23.08
C SER A 71 -18.94 -3.97 24.53
N ASP A 72 -18.56 -2.86 25.18
CA ASP A 72 -18.91 -2.60 26.59
C ASP A 72 -20.44 -2.46 26.81
N ASP A 73 -21.20 -2.09 25.78
CA ASP A 73 -22.68 -2.10 25.78
C ASP A 73 -23.24 -3.25 24.93
N HIS A 74 -23.16 -4.47 25.48
CA HIS A 74 -23.59 -5.72 24.82
C HIS A 74 -25.08 -5.75 24.39
N LEU A 75 -25.90 -4.80 24.83
CA LEU A 75 -27.34 -4.77 24.55
C LEU A 75 -27.67 -3.93 23.30
N CYS A 76 -26.82 -2.98 22.93
CA CYS A 76 -27.10 -2.00 21.87
C CYS A 76 -25.85 -1.61 21.09
N LEU A 77 -25.46 -2.42 20.09
CA LEU A 77 -24.38 -2.02 19.19
C LEU A 77 -24.73 -0.73 18.41
N PRO A 78 -23.79 0.21 18.28
CA PRO A 78 -24.02 1.48 17.58
C PRO A 78 -24.30 1.26 16.10
N SER A 79 -24.94 2.23 15.46
CA SER A 79 -24.99 2.23 14.01
C SER A 79 -23.63 2.54 13.40
N VAL A 80 -23.42 2.15 12.15
CA VAL A 80 -22.23 2.51 11.41
C VAL A 80 -22.17 4.01 11.15
N SER A 81 -23.32 4.69 11.09
CA SER A 81 -23.39 6.15 11.06
C SER A 81 -22.85 6.75 12.36
N ASP A 82 -23.18 6.16 13.51
CA ASP A 82 -22.66 6.61 14.81
C ASP A 82 -21.15 6.36 14.88
N ILE A 83 -20.67 5.18 14.46
CA ILE A 83 -19.23 4.86 14.42
C ILE A 83 -18.47 5.85 13.52
N LEU A 84 -18.98 6.11 12.32
CA LEU A 84 -18.35 7.05 11.39
C LEU A 84 -18.26 8.46 11.99
N GLY A 85 -19.30 8.89 12.71
CA GLY A 85 -19.32 10.16 13.46
C GLY A 85 -18.31 10.17 14.61
N ASP A 86 -18.26 9.12 15.41
CA ASP A 86 -17.35 8.98 16.56
C ASP A 86 -15.87 8.92 16.14
N LEU A 87 -15.60 8.44 14.92
CA LEU A 87 -14.25 8.40 14.32
C LEU A 87 -13.85 9.73 13.64
N ASP A 88 -14.69 10.77 13.70
CA ASP A 88 -14.48 12.06 13.03
C ASP A 88 -14.24 11.90 11.51
N THR A 89 -15.01 11.00 10.89
CA THR A 89 -14.85 10.66 9.46
C THR A 89 -15.36 11.81 8.59
N SER A 90 -14.62 12.17 7.53
CA SER A 90 -15.06 13.21 6.60
C SER A 90 -16.38 12.85 5.91
N VAL A 91 -17.22 13.86 5.60
CA VAL A 91 -18.53 13.65 4.97
C VAL A 91 -18.43 12.85 3.67
N GLU A 92 -17.36 13.07 2.89
CA GLU A 92 -17.10 12.31 1.67
C GLU A 92 -16.91 10.81 1.94
N LEU A 93 -16.07 10.45 2.90
CA LEU A 93 -15.83 9.06 3.29
C LEU A 93 -17.07 8.42 3.92
N GLN A 94 -17.85 9.18 4.70
CA GLN A 94 -19.14 8.71 5.23
C GLN A 94 -20.09 8.36 4.10
N ASN A 95 -20.23 9.24 3.10
CA ASN A 95 -21.12 9.00 1.96
C ASN A 95 -20.70 7.77 1.16
N ILE A 96 -19.40 7.58 0.91
CA ILE A 96 -18.87 6.39 0.22
C ILE A 96 -19.23 5.12 0.98
N TRP A 97 -18.95 5.07 2.29
CA TRP A 97 -19.26 3.88 3.09
C TRP A 97 -20.76 3.59 3.14
N LEU A 98 -21.57 4.61 3.42
CA LEU A 98 -23.03 4.46 3.54
C LEU A 98 -23.70 4.10 2.21
N ALA A 99 -23.19 4.61 1.08
CA ALA A 99 -23.63 4.20 -0.26
C ALA A 99 -23.32 2.73 -0.51
N ALA A 100 -22.08 2.30 -0.26
CA ALA A 100 -21.67 0.90 -0.40
C ALA A 100 -22.47 -0.04 0.52
N CYS A 101 -22.89 0.45 1.69
CA CYS A 101 -23.69 -0.32 2.65
C CYS A 101 -25.14 -0.56 2.19
N CYS A 102 -25.64 0.15 1.18
CA CYS A 102 -26.99 -0.04 0.62
C CYS A 102 -28.12 -0.01 1.68
N LYS A 103 -28.06 0.93 2.63
CA LYS A 103 -28.99 1.07 3.77
C LYS A 103 -28.92 -0.06 4.82
N ALA A 104 -27.95 -0.97 4.71
CA ALA A 104 -27.63 -1.90 5.78
C ALA A 104 -26.83 -1.18 6.88
N ASN A 105 -26.65 -1.85 8.01
CA ASN A 105 -25.82 -1.36 9.11
C ASN A 105 -24.67 -2.35 9.34
N ARG A 106 -23.70 -2.33 8.42
CA ARG A 106 -22.57 -3.27 8.38
C ARG A 106 -21.26 -2.60 8.72
N TYR A 107 -20.46 -3.28 9.53
CA TYR A 107 -19.10 -2.84 9.87
C TYR A 107 -18.06 -3.41 8.91
N LEU A 108 -18.45 -4.41 8.13
CA LEU A 108 -17.61 -5.13 7.17
C LEU A 108 -18.32 -5.10 5.80
N LEU A 109 -17.60 -4.70 4.76
CA LEU A 109 -18.13 -4.62 3.40
C LEU A 109 -17.18 -5.27 2.39
N PRO A 110 -17.69 -5.86 1.31
CA PRO A 110 -16.87 -6.30 0.18
C PRO A 110 -15.99 -5.15 -0.35
N LEU A 111 -14.69 -5.40 -0.45
CA LEU A 111 -13.71 -4.42 -0.93
C LEU A 111 -14.08 -3.86 -2.30
N LEU A 112 -14.60 -4.71 -3.18
CA LEU A 112 -15.01 -4.33 -4.53
C LEU A 112 -16.19 -3.35 -4.51
N GLN A 113 -17.12 -3.45 -3.55
CA GLN A 113 -18.24 -2.52 -3.44
C GLN A 113 -17.75 -1.12 -3.10
N LEU A 114 -16.90 -0.98 -2.07
CA LEU A 114 -16.27 0.30 -1.71
C LEU A 114 -15.43 0.86 -2.86
N SER A 115 -14.66 0.00 -3.54
CA SER A 115 -13.90 0.39 -4.72
C SER A 115 -14.79 0.92 -5.84
N ASN A 116 -15.99 0.37 -6.04
CA ASN A 116 -16.90 0.84 -7.08
C ASN A 116 -17.46 2.23 -6.75
N GLU A 117 -17.79 2.52 -5.49
CA GLU A 117 -18.25 3.86 -5.07
C GLU A 117 -17.18 4.92 -5.32
N ILE A 118 -15.91 4.64 -4.94
CA ILE A 118 -14.78 5.55 -5.22
C ILE A 118 -14.57 5.69 -6.73
N SER A 119 -14.65 4.60 -7.49
CA SER A 119 -14.52 4.63 -8.94
C SER A 119 -15.63 5.44 -9.63
N GLN A 120 -16.85 5.43 -9.10
CA GLN A 120 -17.93 6.27 -9.63
C GLN A 120 -17.66 7.75 -9.37
N LEU A 121 -17.12 8.08 -8.20
CA LEU A 121 -16.82 9.45 -7.81
C LEU A 121 -15.64 10.04 -8.60
N TYR A 122 -14.57 9.27 -8.79
CA TYR A 122 -13.32 9.76 -9.39
C TYR A 122 -13.07 9.31 -10.83
N GLY A 123 -13.83 8.33 -11.34
CA GLY A 123 -13.55 7.67 -12.62
C GLY A 123 -13.49 8.61 -13.82
N THR A 124 -14.43 9.57 -13.91
CA THR A 124 -14.44 10.56 -14.99
C THR A 124 -13.18 11.43 -14.98
N SER A 125 -12.75 11.90 -13.81
CA SER A 125 -11.53 12.72 -13.67
C SER A 125 -10.29 11.90 -14.04
N ILE A 126 -10.16 10.70 -13.48
CA ILE A 126 -9.02 9.81 -13.75
C ILE A 126 -8.92 9.49 -15.24
N CYS A 127 -10.03 9.11 -15.90
CA CYS A 127 -10.03 8.80 -17.32
C CYS A 127 -9.71 10.02 -18.21
N SER A 128 -10.02 11.24 -17.76
CA SER A 128 -9.71 12.48 -18.48
C SER A 128 -8.21 12.80 -18.45
N TYR A 129 -7.56 12.67 -17.29
CA TYR A 129 -6.13 13.01 -17.12
C TYR A 129 -5.19 11.83 -17.40
N TYR A 130 -5.65 10.61 -17.16
CA TYR A 130 -4.88 9.37 -17.24
C TYR A 130 -5.65 8.29 -18.02
N PRO A 131 -5.81 8.45 -19.35
CA PRO A 131 -6.64 7.57 -20.16
C PRO A 131 -6.21 6.09 -20.06
N GLY A 132 -7.18 5.22 -19.81
CA GLY A 132 -6.96 3.76 -19.75
C GLY A 132 -6.32 3.26 -18.45
N LEU A 133 -6.15 4.10 -17.42
CA LEU A 133 -5.52 3.70 -16.16
C LEU A 133 -6.49 3.42 -15.00
N LEU A 134 -7.80 3.69 -15.14
CA LEU A 134 -8.77 3.56 -14.05
C LEU A 134 -8.69 2.22 -13.32
N ASP A 135 -8.76 1.09 -14.03
CA ASP A 135 -8.75 -0.24 -13.40
C ASP A 135 -7.46 -0.50 -12.61
N LYS A 136 -6.32 0.01 -13.10
CA LYS A 136 -5.01 -0.13 -12.45
C LYS A 136 -4.91 0.76 -11.22
N VAL A 137 -5.42 2.00 -11.29
CA VAL A 137 -5.50 2.91 -10.14
C VAL A 137 -6.36 2.28 -9.04
N MET A 138 -7.54 1.77 -9.41
CA MET A 138 -8.43 1.12 -8.44
C MET A 138 -7.83 -0.17 -7.88
N ALA A 139 -7.07 -0.95 -8.67
CA ALA A 139 -6.33 -2.10 -8.18
C ALA A 139 -5.25 -1.70 -7.16
N SER A 140 -4.45 -0.68 -7.46
CA SER A 140 -3.42 -0.17 -6.54
C SER A 140 -4.04 0.36 -5.24
N MET A 141 -5.19 1.04 -5.30
CA MET A 141 -5.90 1.50 -4.10
C MET A 141 -6.33 0.31 -3.24
N ARG A 142 -6.93 -0.72 -3.84
CA ARG A 142 -7.32 -1.95 -3.14
C ARG A 142 -6.11 -2.63 -2.49
N HIS A 143 -5.00 -2.71 -3.20
CA HIS A 143 -3.74 -3.27 -2.73
C HIS A 143 -3.12 -2.50 -1.55
N MET A 144 -3.38 -1.20 -1.42
CA MET A 144 -2.89 -0.41 -0.29
C MET A 144 -3.86 -0.43 0.89
N LEU A 145 -5.17 -0.38 0.60
CA LEU A 145 -6.23 -0.43 1.62
C LEU A 145 -6.28 -1.79 2.32
N THR A 146 -5.99 -2.86 1.58
CA THR A 146 -5.87 -4.21 2.11
C THR A 146 -4.42 -4.62 2.02
N ASP A 147 -3.83 -5.19 3.07
CA ASP A 147 -2.45 -5.69 3.01
C ASP A 147 -2.35 -6.94 2.13
N GLU A 148 -2.66 -6.81 0.83
CA GLU A 148 -2.85 -7.90 -0.12
C GLU A 148 -1.61 -8.79 -0.24
N SER A 149 -0.43 -8.26 0.11
CA SER A 149 0.82 -9.01 0.17
C SER A 149 0.87 -10.06 1.29
N THR A 150 0.10 -9.85 2.36
CA THR A 150 0.09 -10.67 3.58
C THR A 150 -1.24 -11.40 3.77
N TRP A 151 -2.32 -10.66 3.55
CA TRP A 151 -3.67 -10.97 3.93
C TRP A 151 -4.51 -10.51 2.75
N LEU A 152 -5.08 -11.46 2.00
CA LEU A 152 -5.91 -11.24 0.81
C LEU A 152 -7.40 -11.20 1.20
N PRO A 153 -7.90 -10.25 2.01
CA PRO A 153 -9.30 -10.24 2.39
C PRO A 153 -10.15 -9.77 1.20
N HIS A 154 -11.35 -10.34 1.11
CA HIS A 154 -12.36 -9.88 0.14
C HIS A 154 -13.20 -8.73 0.72
N GLU A 155 -13.01 -8.41 1.99
CA GLU A 155 -13.80 -7.47 2.76
C GLU A 155 -12.90 -6.49 3.52
N VAL A 156 -13.43 -5.32 3.86
CA VAL A 156 -12.75 -4.26 4.63
C VAL A 156 -13.67 -3.80 5.73
N THR A 157 -13.12 -3.52 6.92
CA THR A 157 -13.89 -2.96 8.03
C THR A 157 -13.95 -1.45 7.97
N VAL A 158 -14.98 -0.85 8.58
CA VAL A 158 -15.10 0.62 8.68
C VAL A 158 -13.87 1.24 9.34
N PHE A 159 -13.27 0.55 10.31
CA PHE A 159 -12.07 1.00 11.01
C PHE A 159 -10.83 1.03 10.10
N GLN A 160 -10.67 0.02 9.24
CA GLN A 160 -9.58 0.00 8.26
C GLN A 160 -9.77 1.10 7.21
N PHE A 161 -10.99 1.24 6.71
CA PHE A 161 -11.32 2.24 5.70
C PHE A 161 -11.07 3.66 6.21
N VAL A 162 -11.61 4.01 7.38
CA VAL A 162 -11.42 5.33 7.98
C VAL A 162 -9.97 5.53 8.39
N GLY A 163 -9.34 4.53 8.99
CA GLY A 163 -7.92 4.59 9.39
C GLY A 163 -6.98 4.82 8.20
N PHE A 164 -7.24 4.17 7.06
CA PHE A 164 -6.42 4.30 5.85
C PHE A 164 -6.45 5.71 5.25
N PHE A 165 -7.61 6.35 5.24
CA PHE A 165 -7.78 7.72 4.73
C PHE A 165 -7.64 8.80 5.81
N LYS A 166 -7.27 8.41 7.03
CA LYS A 166 -7.10 9.36 8.12
C LYS A 166 -6.03 10.39 7.74
N ASP A 167 -6.32 11.65 8.05
CA ASP A 167 -5.43 12.80 7.80
C ASP A 167 -5.08 13.02 6.31
N GLN A 168 -5.84 12.40 5.39
CA GLN A 168 -5.66 12.52 3.94
C GLN A 168 -6.93 13.03 3.26
N HIS A 169 -6.77 13.91 2.27
CA HIS A 169 -7.85 14.26 1.36
C HIS A 169 -7.96 13.21 0.26
N LEU A 170 -9.12 12.56 0.13
CA LEU A 170 -9.34 11.49 -0.84
C LEU A 170 -9.01 11.93 -2.27
N SER A 171 -9.38 13.16 -2.65
CA SER A 171 -9.08 13.71 -3.98
C SER A 171 -7.59 13.80 -4.28
N VAL A 172 -6.80 14.29 -3.32
CA VAL A 172 -5.34 14.41 -3.42
C VAL A 172 -4.71 13.02 -3.49
N PHE A 173 -5.19 12.09 -2.66
CA PHE A 173 -4.73 10.71 -2.67
C PHE A 173 -5.01 10.04 -4.04
N MET A 174 -6.22 10.21 -4.59
CA MET A 174 -6.57 9.61 -5.89
C MET A 174 -5.77 10.21 -7.04
N GLU A 175 -5.50 11.52 -7.02
CA GLU A 175 -4.62 12.17 -8.00
C GLU A 175 -3.18 11.65 -7.91
N TYR A 176 -2.63 11.59 -6.68
CA TYR A 176 -1.30 11.04 -6.42
C TYR A 176 -1.19 9.60 -6.93
N LEU A 177 -2.14 8.74 -6.58
CA LEU A 177 -2.14 7.34 -6.97
C LEU A 177 -2.28 7.17 -8.49
N SER A 178 -3.07 8.03 -9.14
CA SER A 178 -3.20 8.04 -10.60
C SER A 178 -1.88 8.42 -11.27
N HIS A 179 -1.20 9.44 -10.75
CA HIS A 179 0.10 9.85 -11.25
C HIS A 179 1.18 8.79 -11.01
N GLU A 180 1.23 8.16 -9.83
CA GLU A 180 2.14 7.04 -9.55
C GLU A 180 1.87 5.88 -10.51
N THR A 181 0.60 5.52 -10.72
CA THR A 181 0.22 4.45 -11.65
C THR A 181 0.69 4.78 -13.07
N TRP A 182 0.55 6.03 -13.51
CA TRP A 182 1.04 6.48 -14.82
C TRP A 182 2.56 6.34 -14.95
N ILE A 183 3.33 6.74 -13.94
CA ILE A 183 4.80 6.54 -13.91
C ILE A 183 5.13 5.05 -13.99
N ASN A 184 4.46 4.22 -13.18
CA ASN A 184 4.70 2.78 -13.14
C ASN A 184 4.43 2.11 -14.49
N GLU A 185 3.38 2.50 -15.21
CA GLU A 185 3.12 2.00 -16.56
C GLU A 185 4.17 2.46 -17.57
N GLY A 186 4.61 3.71 -17.50
CA GLY A 186 5.68 4.23 -18.36
C GLY A 186 6.99 3.47 -18.18
N LEU A 187 7.37 3.15 -16.94
CA LEU A 187 8.55 2.34 -16.62
C LEU A 187 8.41 0.87 -17.08
N LYS A 188 7.19 0.33 -17.10
CA LYS A 188 6.90 -1.04 -17.56
C LYS A 188 6.73 -1.18 -19.08
N SER A 189 6.63 -0.08 -19.82
CA SER A 189 6.33 -0.07 -21.26
C SER A 189 7.30 -0.87 -22.13
N ARG A 190 8.53 -1.11 -21.65
CA ARG A 190 9.67 -1.62 -22.44
C ARG A 190 9.97 -0.76 -23.68
N ASN A 191 9.44 0.45 -23.74
CA ASN A 191 9.67 1.39 -24.82
C ASN A 191 10.65 2.47 -24.34
N ILE A 192 11.87 2.47 -24.88
CA ILE A 192 12.93 3.39 -24.44
C ILE A 192 12.53 4.87 -24.50
N LYS A 193 11.70 5.27 -25.46
CA LYS A 193 11.24 6.67 -25.57
C LYS A 193 10.33 7.03 -24.39
N GLU A 194 9.39 6.15 -24.07
CA GLU A 194 8.44 6.33 -22.97
C GLU A 194 9.13 6.26 -21.60
N ILE A 195 10.06 5.31 -21.45
CA ILE A 195 10.89 5.17 -20.24
C ILE A 195 11.72 6.44 -20.00
N ARG A 196 12.37 7.00 -21.03
CA ARG A 196 13.14 8.24 -20.88
C ARG A 196 12.26 9.41 -20.44
N ILE A 197 11.09 9.59 -21.07
CA ILE A 197 10.12 10.62 -20.65
C ILE A 197 9.73 10.44 -19.18
N THR A 198 9.50 9.19 -18.76
CA THR A 198 9.09 8.86 -17.39
C THR A 198 10.21 9.14 -16.38
N LEU A 199 11.44 8.72 -16.68
CA LEU A 199 12.61 8.98 -15.85
C LEU A 199 12.93 10.48 -15.77
N ASP A 200 12.78 11.23 -16.87
CA ASP A 200 13.00 12.68 -16.87
C ASP A 200 11.96 13.40 -16.00
N ARG A 201 10.70 12.93 -15.97
CA ARG A 201 9.70 13.44 -15.03
C ARG A 201 10.06 13.10 -13.58
N LEU A 202 10.54 11.89 -13.31
CA LEU A 202 11.00 11.51 -11.97
C LEU A 202 12.16 12.40 -11.47
N LYS A 203 13.10 12.78 -12.35
CA LYS A 203 14.20 13.71 -12.01
C LYS A 203 13.72 15.10 -11.61
N GLN A 204 12.56 15.53 -12.11
CA GLN A 204 11.99 16.84 -11.80
C GLN A 204 11.26 16.86 -10.45
N LEU A 205 11.04 15.69 -9.82
CA LEU A 205 10.45 15.62 -8.50
C LEU A 205 11.46 16.06 -7.44
N ASN A 206 11.05 16.98 -6.57
CA ASN A 206 11.85 17.42 -5.44
C ASN A 206 11.61 16.56 -4.18
N THR A 207 10.98 15.41 -4.34
CA THR A 207 10.61 14.49 -3.27
C THR A 207 11.07 13.07 -3.59
N LEU A 208 11.19 12.23 -2.57
CA LEU A 208 11.49 10.82 -2.75
C LEU A 208 10.45 10.17 -3.66
N PRO A 209 10.84 9.50 -4.76
CA PRO A 209 9.90 8.77 -5.60
C PRO A 209 9.21 7.64 -4.83
N PRO A 210 7.95 7.31 -5.17
CA PRO A 210 7.25 6.17 -4.57
C PRO A 210 8.03 4.87 -4.73
N THR A 211 7.94 3.96 -3.75
CA THR A 211 8.70 2.71 -3.72
C THR A 211 8.52 1.87 -4.97
N ASN A 212 7.31 1.82 -5.56
CA ASN A 212 7.08 1.10 -6.81
C ASN A 212 7.81 1.74 -8.00
N CYS A 213 7.89 3.06 -8.08
CA CYS A 213 8.65 3.77 -9.11
C CYS A 213 10.13 3.41 -9.02
N LEU A 214 10.69 3.40 -7.79
CA LEU A 214 12.07 2.95 -7.53
C LEU A 214 12.25 1.48 -7.90
N ARG A 215 11.31 0.61 -7.51
CA ARG A 215 11.34 -0.82 -7.85
C ARG A 215 11.41 -1.05 -9.36
N TYR A 216 10.53 -0.43 -10.14
CA TYR A 216 10.55 -0.59 -11.60
C TYR A 216 11.78 0.05 -12.24
N THR A 217 12.25 1.18 -11.71
CA THR A 217 13.53 1.78 -12.15
C THR A 217 14.69 0.80 -11.93
N ALA A 218 14.73 0.14 -10.78
CA ALA A 218 15.77 -0.85 -10.49
C ALA A 218 15.65 -2.10 -11.36
N MET A 219 14.44 -2.55 -11.69
CA MET A 219 14.24 -3.68 -12.60
C MET A 219 14.80 -3.41 -14.00
N LEU A 220 14.81 -2.16 -14.47
CA LEU A 220 15.44 -1.79 -15.75
C LEU A 220 16.97 -2.01 -15.74
N LEU A 221 17.62 -1.96 -14.57
CA LEU A 221 19.07 -2.21 -14.43
C LEU A 221 19.48 -3.68 -14.60
N VAL A 222 18.50 -4.57 -14.70
CA VAL A 222 18.74 -6.00 -14.93
C VAL A 222 18.01 -6.51 -16.16
N ASP A 223 17.54 -5.59 -17.01
CA ASP A 223 16.97 -5.89 -18.32
C ASP A 223 18.07 -6.30 -19.30
N GLU A 224 17.71 -7.15 -20.27
CA GLU A 224 18.63 -7.60 -21.32
C GLU A 224 18.89 -6.49 -22.35
N GLN A 225 17.98 -5.52 -22.48
CA GLN A 225 18.14 -4.37 -23.36
C GLN A 225 19.05 -3.32 -22.71
N SER A 226 20.27 -3.19 -23.24
CA SER A 226 21.29 -2.27 -22.73
C SER A 226 20.85 -0.80 -22.71
N GLU A 227 19.94 -0.40 -23.60
CA GLU A 227 19.37 0.95 -23.62
C GLU A 227 18.49 1.24 -22.40
N LEU A 228 17.74 0.24 -21.92
CA LEU A 228 16.91 0.35 -20.72
C LEU A 228 17.78 0.43 -19.46
N TYR A 229 18.81 -0.43 -19.39
CA TYR A 229 19.84 -0.35 -18.37
C TYR A 229 20.44 1.05 -18.30
N SER A 230 20.94 1.55 -19.44
CA SER A 230 21.64 2.83 -19.52
C SER A 230 20.73 3.99 -19.11
N ALA A 231 19.43 3.93 -19.45
CA ALA A 231 18.48 4.98 -19.05
C ALA A 231 18.32 5.05 -17.53
N SER A 232 18.17 3.88 -16.88
CA SER A 232 18.01 3.80 -15.43
C SER A 232 19.30 4.14 -14.67
N GLU A 233 20.46 3.69 -15.18
CA GLU A 233 21.78 4.03 -14.62
C GLU A 233 22.01 5.55 -14.65
N ASN A 234 21.75 6.20 -15.80
CA ASN A 234 21.82 7.65 -15.93
C ASN A 234 20.85 8.40 -15.00
N TYR A 235 19.67 7.82 -14.74
CA TYR A 235 18.73 8.36 -13.78
C TYR A 235 19.31 8.34 -12.36
N LEU A 236 19.80 7.19 -11.90
CA LEU A 236 20.37 7.06 -10.55
C LEU A 236 21.61 7.94 -10.35
N HIS A 237 22.46 8.09 -11.39
CA HIS A 237 23.61 8.98 -11.32
C HIS A 237 23.27 10.46 -11.29
N SER A 238 22.06 10.86 -11.72
CA SER A 238 21.62 12.26 -11.65
C SER A 238 21.07 12.68 -10.29
N ILE A 239 20.98 11.76 -9.32
CA ILE A 239 20.51 12.07 -7.97
C ILE A 239 21.66 12.65 -7.14
N ASP A 240 21.76 13.98 -7.14
CA ASP A 240 22.84 14.71 -6.47
C ASP A 240 22.53 15.11 -5.02
N ASN A 241 21.26 15.06 -4.60
CA ASN A 241 20.88 15.41 -3.23
C ASN A 241 21.20 14.27 -2.25
N ASN A 242 22.14 14.51 -1.34
CA ASN A 242 22.56 13.52 -0.34
C ASN A 242 21.42 12.96 0.51
N SER A 243 20.43 13.77 0.94
CA SER A 243 19.33 13.27 1.77
C SER A 243 18.38 12.37 0.98
N THR A 244 17.97 12.81 -0.22
CA THR A 244 17.14 12.02 -1.13
C THR A 244 17.85 10.72 -1.52
N ARG A 245 19.16 10.78 -1.76
CA ARG A 245 19.98 9.61 -2.09
C ARG A 245 20.00 8.59 -0.95
N GLU A 246 20.15 9.03 0.30
CA GLU A 246 20.11 8.15 1.47
C GLU A 246 18.73 7.49 1.63
N GLU A 247 17.65 8.26 1.50
CA GLU A 247 16.28 7.74 1.53
C GLU A 247 16.03 6.72 0.40
N MET A 248 16.52 6.99 -0.82
CA MET A 248 16.45 6.03 -1.94
C MET A 248 17.22 4.74 -1.64
N ILE A 249 18.40 4.83 -1.01
CA ILE A 249 19.16 3.64 -0.59
C ILE A 249 18.34 2.81 0.41
N ASN A 250 17.70 3.45 1.40
CA ASN A 250 16.86 2.76 2.36
C ASN A 250 15.66 2.07 1.68
N GLN A 251 15.06 2.69 0.67
CA GLN A 251 14.01 2.06 -0.14
C GLN A 251 14.54 0.85 -0.94
N TYR A 252 15.71 0.94 -1.54
CA TYR A 252 16.31 -0.22 -2.22
C TYR A 252 16.68 -1.35 -1.26
N ILE A 253 17.14 -1.02 -0.04
CA ILE A 253 17.33 -2.01 1.04
C ILE A 253 16.01 -2.70 1.37
N ALA A 254 14.89 -1.97 1.45
CA ALA A 254 13.59 -2.60 1.68
C ALA A 254 13.16 -3.50 0.51
N ILE A 255 13.42 -3.08 -0.74
CA ILE A 255 13.09 -3.87 -1.95
C ILE A 255 13.88 -5.19 -2.02
N LEU A 256 15.01 -5.32 -1.34
CA LEU A 256 15.72 -6.60 -1.21
C LEU A 256 14.88 -7.71 -0.55
N GLU A 257 13.77 -7.39 0.12
CA GLU A 257 12.84 -8.38 0.69
C GLU A 257 11.58 -8.59 -0.16
N HIS A 258 11.47 -7.93 -1.32
CA HIS A 258 10.30 -8.02 -2.18
C HIS A 258 10.06 -9.45 -2.70
N ASP A 259 8.81 -9.87 -2.89
CA ASP A 259 8.51 -11.27 -3.26
C ASP A 259 8.94 -11.60 -4.70
N ASP A 260 8.82 -10.65 -5.62
CA ASP A 260 9.33 -10.77 -6.99
C ASP A 260 10.87 -10.77 -7.03
N PRO A 261 11.50 -11.84 -7.56
CA PRO A 261 12.97 -11.91 -7.68
C PRO A 261 13.56 -10.85 -8.61
N MET A 262 12.84 -10.38 -9.64
CA MET A 262 13.37 -9.33 -10.53
C MET A 262 13.53 -7.99 -9.80
N SER A 263 12.58 -7.66 -8.93
CA SER A 263 12.65 -6.52 -8.02
C SER A 263 13.88 -6.59 -7.11
N ARG A 264 14.14 -7.75 -6.49
CA ARG A 264 15.33 -7.96 -5.63
C ARG A 264 16.65 -7.86 -6.40
N ARG A 265 16.70 -8.45 -7.61
CA ARG A 265 17.86 -8.32 -8.52
C ARG A 265 18.14 -6.86 -8.87
N GLY A 266 17.11 -6.13 -9.27
CA GLY A 266 17.20 -4.70 -9.55
C GLY A 266 17.76 -3.92 -8.36
N ALA A 267 17.22 -4.16 -7.16
CA ALA A 267 17.68 -3.51 -5.94
C ALA A 267 19.15 -3.81 -5.62
N CYS A 268 19.60 -5.07 -5.76
CA CYS A 268 21.02 -5.41 -5.62
C CYS A 268 21.89 -4.55 -6.54
N ARG A 269 21.49 -4.41 -7.81
CA ARG A 269 22.23 -3.63 -8.81
C ARG A 269 22.20 -2.13 -8.50
N ALA A 270 21.04 -1.58 -8.12
CA ALA A 270 20.88 -0.18 -7.75
C ALA A 270 21.76 0.19 -6.54
N LEU A 271 21.80 -0.66 -5.51
CA LEU A 271 22.63 -0.45 -4.31
C LEU A 271 24.13 -0.40 -4.65
N ALA A 272 24.59 -1.22 -5.58
CA ALA A 272 25.97 -1.18 -6.05
C ALA A 272 26.29 0.11 -6.82
N LEU A 273 25.40 0.54 -7.73
CA LEU A 273 25.56 1.82 -8.47
C LEU A 273 25.55 3.03 -7.54
N LEU A 274 24.73 2.97 -6.49
CA LEU A 274 24.66 4.00 -5.45
C LEU A 274 25.75 3.82 -4.38
N ASN A 275 26.71 2.91 -4.54
CA ASN A 275 27.78 2.67 -3.58
C ASN A 275 27.28 2.60 -2.12
N ALA A 276 26.17 1.89 -1.90
CA ALA A 276 25.48 1.80 -0.61
C ALA A 276 26.23 0.87 0.37
N GLN A 277 27.20 1.43 1.09
CA GLN A 277 28.05 0.66 2.02
C GLN A 277 27.25 -0.05 3.13
N ASN A 278 26.17 0.56 3.61
CA ASN A 278 25.27 -0.02 4.61
C ASN A 278 24.48 -1.25 4.11
N ALA A 279 24.47 -1.53 2.81
CA ALA A 279 23.81 -2.70 2.24
C ALA A 279 24.73 -3.92 2.11
N ILE A 280 26.05 -3.79 2.38
CA ILE A 280 27.03 -4.86 2.12
C ILE A 280 26.67 -6.15 2.87
N GLU A 281 26.41 -6.08 4.18
CA GLU A 281 26.08 -7.27 4.98
C GLU A 281 24.79 -7.96 4.49
N LEU A 282 23.82 -7.16 4.03
CA LEU A 282 22.56 -7.65 3.47
C LEU A 282 22.79 -8.37 2.14
N LEU A 283 23.65 -7.81 1.28
CA LEU A 283 24.04 -8.44 0.02
C LEU A 283 24.84 -9.73 0.25
N VAL A 284 25.72 -9.77 1.26
CA VAL A 284 26.44 -11.00 1.66
C VAL A 284 25.43 -12.07 2.04
N PHE A 285 24.45 -11.73 2.90
CA PHE A 285 23.39 -12.65 3.29
C PHE A 285 22.62 -13.17 2.08
N LEU A 286 22.14 -12.27 1.19
CA LEU A 286 21.38 -12.65 -0.01
C LEU A 286 22.18 -13.54 -0.95
N SER A 287 23.49 -13.31 -1.10
CA SER A 287 24.35 -14.10 -1.99
C SER A 287 24.34 -15.60 -1.67
N SER A 288 24.03 -15.95 -0.43
CA SER A 288 23.99 -17.34 0.06
C SER A 288 22.57 -17.84 0.39
N HIS A 289 21.66 -16.95 0.79
CA HIS A 289 20.37 -17.34 1.37
C HIS A 289 19.14 -17.00 0.51
N ASP A 290 19.26 -16.17 -0.53
CA ASP A 290 18.10 -15.90 -1.39
C ASP A 290 17.65 -17.19 -2.08
N HIS A 291 16.33 -17.43 -2.10
CA HIS A 291 15.76 -18.63 -2.70
C HIS A 291 16.00 -18.70 -4.22
N ASN A 292 16.14 -17.56 -4.90
CA ASN A 292 16.32 -17.48 -6.35
C ASN A 292 17.82 -17.39 -6.72
N PRO A 293 18.34 -18.34 -7.52
CA PRO A 293 19.76 -18.34 -7.91
C PRO A 293 20.20 -17.09 -8.68
N MET A 294 19.32 -16.46 -9.45
CA MET A 294 19.63 -15.23 -10.18
C MET A 294 19.82 -14.05 -9.24
N VAL A 295 19.04 -13.97 -8.15
CA VAL A 295 19.25 -12.96 -7.09
C VAL A 295 20.58 -13.20 -6.39
N ARG A 296 20.89 -14.45 -6.04
CA ARG A 296 22.18 -14.80 -5.42
C ARG A 296 23.37 -14.36 -6.30
N ASN A 297 23.29 -14.61 -7.61
CA ASN A 297 24.32 -14.19 -8.56
C ASN A 297 24.43 -12.67 -8.66
N GLU A 298 23.30 -11.97 -8.70
CA GLU A 298 23.25 -10.51 -8.75
C GLU A 298 23.87 -9.89 -7.49
N ALA A 299 23.57 -10.43 -6.30
CA ALA A 299 24.17 -9.99 -5.05
C ALA A 299 25.71 -10.17 -5.05
N ARG A 300 26.23 -11.30 -5.57
CA ARG A 300 27.68 -11.50 -5.76
C ARG A 300 28.29 -10.46 -6.69
N ASN A 301 27.64 -10.21 -7.83
CA ASN A 301 28.08 -9.19 -8.80
C ASN A 301 28.13 -7.80 -8.17
N SER A 302 27.12 -7.43 -7.38
CA SER A 302 27.10 -6.20 -6.62
C SER A 302 28.25 -6.13 -5.61
N LEU A 303 28.51 -7.20 -4.86
CA LEU A 303 29.64 -7.27 -3.92
C LEU A 303 31.00 -7.13 -4.61
N PHE A 304 31.19 -7.69 -5.80
CA PHE A 304 32.39 -7.45 -6.61
C PHE A 304 32.57 -5.97 -6.96
N LYS A 305 31.48 -5.22 -7.22
CA LYS A 305 31.55 -3.77 -7.47
C LYS A 305 31.94 -2.97 -6.23
N PHE A 306 31.67 -3.48 -5.03
CA PHE A 306 32.20 -2.97 -3.77
C PHE A 306 33.66 -3.39 -3.49
N GLY A 307 34.29 -4.17 -4.38
CA GLY A 307 35.65 -4.69 -4.18
C GLY A 307 35.72 -5.97 -3.33
N ILE A 308 34.59 -6.58 -3.00
CA ILE A 308 34.51 -7.80 -2.19
C ILE A 308 34.54 -9.00 -3.14
N SER A 309 35.70 -9.66 -3.24
CA SER A 309 35.95 -10.73 -4.20
C SER A 309 35.98 -12.15 -3.62
N LYS A 310 35.91 -12.27 -2.30
CA LYS A 310 35.85 -13.56 -1.58
C LYS A 310 34.64 -13.55 -0.66
N LEU A 311 33.68 -14.44 -0.95
CA LEU A 311 32.49 -14.72 -0.16
C LEU A 311 32.46 -16.21 0.16
#